data_AF-A0A3D3DBI6-F1
#
_entry.id   AF-A0A3D3DBI6-F1
#
_cell.length_a   1.000
_cell.length_b   1.000
_cell.length_c   1.000
_cell.angle_alpha   90.00
_cell.angle_beta   90.00
_cell.angle_gamma   90.00
#
_symmetry.space_group_name_H-M   'P 1'
#
loop_
_entity.id
_entity.type
_entity.pdbx_description
1 polymer ?
#
loop_
_entity_poly.entity_id
_entity_poly.type
_entity_poly.pdbx_seq_one_letter_code
_entity_poly.pdbx_strand_id
1 'polypeptide(L)'
;MKFQCAQVLHIGPYSTEPESLAKMKELMEEKNLIEKALHHEIYLSDPRRVPEEKMKTILRQPVKKEHKKVEKCNMRTSLKN
;
A
#
# COMPACT_ATOMS: atom_id res chain seq x y z
N MET A 1 -11.37 -6.30 15.72
CA MET A 1 -11.43 -5.77 14.34
C MET A 1 -9.99 -5.54 13.86
N LYS A 2 -9.46 -6.34 12.93
CA LYS A 2 -8.07 -6.21 12.45
C LYS A 2 -8.04 -5.31 11.21
N PHE A 3 -7.27 -4.22 11.25
CA PHE A 3 -6.97 -3.40 10.09
C PHE A 3 -5.56 -3.74 9.59
N GLN A 4 -5.42 -3.99 8.29
CA GLN A 4 -4.12 -4.20 7.65
C GLN A 4 -3.64 -2.91 7.01
N CYS A 5 -2.35 -2.61 7.15
CA CYS A 5 -1.70 -1.47 6.54
C CYS A 5 -0.34 -1.91 5.98
N ALA A 6 0.05 -1.37 4.84
CA ALA A 6 1.45 -1.29 4.43
C ALA A 6 2.06 -0.06 5.10
N GLN A 7 3.30 -0.19 5.60
CA GLN A 7 3.99 0.89 6.29
C GLN A 7 5.48 0.84 5.95
N VAL A 8 6.07 2.01 5.70
CA VAL A 8 7.51 2.18 5.52
C VAL A 8 7.99 3.36 6.37
N LEU A 9 9.18 3.22 6.96
CA LEU A 9 9.88 4.33 7.60
C LEU A 9 10.77 4.97 6.53
N HIS A 10 10.40 6.16 6.08
CA HIS A 10 11.23 6.99 5.23
C HIS A 10 12.29 7.69 6.09
N ILE A 11 13.54 7.64 5.65
CA ILE A 11 14.67 8.36 6.25
C ILE A 11 15.30 9.23 5.17
N GLY A 12 15.27 10.54 5.35
CA GLY A 12 15.72 11.49 4.36
C GLY A 12 14.77 12.67 4.15
N PRO A 13 15.05 13.51 3.14
CA PRO A 13 14.22 14.65 2.78
C PRO A 13 12.85 14.23 2.22
N TYR A 14 11.82 15.04 2.46
CA TYR A 14 10.47 14.77 1.94
C TYR A 14 10.40 14.62 0.42
N SER A 15 11.33 15.22 -0.31
CA SER A 15 11.43 15.10 -1.77
C SER A 15 11.74 13.67 -2.25
N THR A 16 12.31 12.80 -1.41
CA THR A 16 12.63 11.41 -1.74
C THR A 16 11.63 10.40 -1.19
N GLU A 17 10.54 10.87 -0.56
CA GLU A 17 9.40 10.03 -0.17
C GLU A 17 8.79 9.22 -1.34
N PRO A 18 8.70 9.74 -2.59
CA PRO A 18 8.22 8.96 -3.73
C PRO A 18 8.98 7.65 -3.95
N GLU A 19 10.28 7.60 -3.64
CA GLU A 19 11.08 6.36 -3.73
C GLU A 19 10.65 5.32 -2.71
N SER A 20 10.28 5.77 -1.51
CA SER A 20 9.77 4.90 -0.45
C SER A 20 8.33 4.43 -0.75
N LEU A 21 7.52 5.31 -1.33
CA LEU A 21 6.18 4.96 -1.82
C LEU A 21 6.24 3.93 -2.95
N ALA A 22 7.20 4.04 -3.87
CA ALA A 22 7.40 3.06 -4.94
C ALA A 22 7.68 1.66 -4.37
N LYS A 23 8.63 1.55 -3.43
CA LYS A 23 8.92 0.27 -2.72
C LYS A 23 7.70 -0.28 -1.98
N MET A 24 6.90 0.59 -1.37
CA MET A 24 5.66 0.19 -0.71
C MET A 24 4.62 -0.33 -1.70
N LYS A 25 4.52 0.27 -2.90
CA LYS A 25 3.62 -0.19 -3.97
C LYS A 25 4.06 -1.55 -4.52
N GLU A 26 5.34 -1.74 -4.79
CA GLU A 26 5.89 -3.04 -5.22
C GLU A 26 5.52 -4.14 -4.21
N LEU A 27 5.73 -3.89 -2.91
CA LEU A 27 5.33 -4.83 -1.85
C LEU A 27 3.83 -5.13 -1.82
N MET A 28 2.99 -4.12 -2.08
CA MET A 28 1.54 -4.28 -2.13
C MET A 28 1.12 -5.15 -3.33
N GLU A 29 1.69 -4.91 -4.50
CA GLU A 29 1.45 -5.69 -5.72
C GLU A 29 1.86 -7.15 -5.54
N GLU A 30 3.08 -7.41 -5.05
CA GLU A 30 3.57 -8.76 -4.74
C GLU A 30 2.63 -9.54 -3.81
N LYS A 31 1.99 -8.84 -2.87
CA LYS A 31 1.09 -9.42 -1.87
C LYS A 31 -0.38 -9.41 -2.29
N ASN A 32 -0.71 -8.98 -3.52
CA ASN A 32 -2.08 -8.82 -4.01
C ASN A 32 -2.94 -7.97 -3.06
N LEU A 33 -2.36 -6.86 -2.59
CA LEU A 33 -2.97 -5.89 -1.70
C LEU A 33 -3.38 -4.65 -2.50
N ILE A 34 -4.59 -4.17 -2.23
CA ILE A 34 -5.13 -2.94 -2.82
C ILE A 34 -5.42 -1.93 -1.72
N GLU A 35 -5.39 -0.65 -2.09
CA GLU A 35 -5.69 0.45 -1.19
C GLU A 35 -7.13 0.35 -0.65
N LYS A 36 -7.29 0.60 0.65
CA LYS A 36 -8.58 0.54 1.35
C LYS A 36 -9.08 1.92 1.77
N ALA A 37 -8.18 2.84 2.11
CA ALA A 37 -8.51 4.18 2.60
C ALA A 37 -7.37 5.16 2.28
N LEU A 38 -7.47 6.40 2.77
CA LEU A 38 -6.47 7.44 2.53
C LEU A 38 -5.09 7.09 3.10
N HIS A 39 -4.07 7.60 2.42
CA HIS A 39 -2.69 7.56 2.87
C HIS A 39 -2.49 8.40 4.12
N HIS A 40 -1.62 7.96 5.03
CA HIS A 40 -1.25 8.71 6.22
C HIS A 40 0.27 8.92 6.25
N GLU A 41 0.66 10.19 6.35
CA GLU A 41 2.05 10.60 6.56
C GLU A 41 2.19 11.09 8.01
N ILE A 42 3.16 10.52 8.73
CA ILE A 42 3.41 10.86 10.13
C ILE A 42 4.85 11.33 10.23
N TYR A 43 5.04 12.64 10.31
CA TYR A 43 6.35 13.27 10.47
C TYR A 43 6.81 13.14 11.93
N LEU A 44 7.92 12.42 12.14
CA LEU A 44 8.49 12.19 13.47
C LEU A 44 9.57 13.21 13.83
N SER A 45 10.17 13.84 12.82
CA SER A 45 11.24 14.82 12.96
C SER A 45 10.73 16.24 12.72
N ASP A 46 11.22 17.20 13.52
CA ASP A 46 11.03 18.63 13.22
C ASP A 46 12.07 19.06 12.16
N PRO A 47 11.66 19.44 10.94
CA PRO A 47 12.56 19.79 9.84
C PRO A 47 13.42 21.02 10.14
N ARG A 48 13.06 21.83 11.16
CA ARG A 48 13.85 23.00 11.57
C ARG A 48 15.01 22.64 12.49
N ARG A 49 15.02 21.42 13.03
CA ARG A 49 15.96 20.98 14.08
C ARG A 49 16.83 19.81 13.65
N VAL A 50 16.37 19.03 12.67
CA VAL A 50 17.00 17.79 12.22
C VAL A 50 17.48 18.00 10.79
N PRO A 51 18.76 17.72 10.49
CA PRO A 51 19.25 17.70 9.12
C PRO A 51 18.43 16.76 8.24
N GLU A 52 18.22 17.14 6.97
CA GLU A 52 17.31 16.44 6.07
C GLU A 52 17.60 14.95 5.94
N GLU A 53 18.87 14.56 5.93
CA GLU A 53 19.34 13.18 5.80
C GLU A 53 19.01 12.30 7.02
N LYS A 54 18.60 12.89 8.14
CA LYS A 54 18.22 12.19 9.38
C LYS A 54 16.74 12.32 9.70
N MET A 55 15.97 13.05 8.90
CA MET A 55 14.52 13.20 9.09
C MET A 55 13.82 11.86 8.92
N LYS A 56 12.78 11.65 9.72
CA LYS A 56 12.00 10.41 9.72
C LYS A 56 10.53 10.70 9.47
N THR A 57 9.96 10.06 8.46
CA THR A 57 8.53 10.07 8.16
C THR A 57 8.02 8.64 8.12
N ILE A 58 6.94 8.33 8.82
CA ILE A 58 6.22 7.07 8.62
C ILE A 58 5.18 7.30 7.52
N LEU A 59 5.32 6.57 6.41
CA LEU A 59 4.33 6.52 5.34
C LEU A 59 3.48 5.27 5.54
N ARG A 60 2.16 5.41 5.61
CA ARG A 60 1.25 4.32 5.94
C ARG A 60 0.04 4.30 5.02
N GLN A 61 -0.15 3.17 4.34
CA GLN A 61 -1.28 2.91 3.45
C GLN A 61 -2.21 1.84 4.04
N PRO A 62 -3.47 2.17 4.37
CA PRO A 62 -4.46 1.15 4.69
C PRO A 62 -4.75 0.26 3.48
N VAL A 63 -4.71 -1.07 3.67
CA VAL A 63 -4.83 -2.05 2.58
C VAL A 63 -5.86 -3.14 2.88
N LYS A 64 -6.29 -3.82 1.83
CA LYS A 64 -7.11 -5.04 1.87
C LYS A 64 -6.63 -6.01 0.78
N LYS A 65 -6.87 -7.32 0.96
CA LYS A 65 -6.64 -8.30 -0.11
C LYS A 65 -7.58 -8.04 -1.28
N GLU A 66 -7.04 -8.18 -2.48
CA GLU A 66 -7.85 -8.26 -3.69
C GLU A 66 -8.63 -9.59 -3.70
N HIS A 67 -9.96 -9.53 -3.79
CA HIS A 67 -10.78 -10.72 -3.99
C HIS A 67 -11.04 -10.85 -5.49
N LYS A 68 -10.41 -11.84 -6.15
CA LYS A 68 -10.75 -12.17 -7.54
C LYS A 68 -12.22 -12.60 -7.60
N LYS A 69 -13.03 -11.94 -8.44
CA LYS A 69 -14.36 -12.45 -8.79
C LYS A 69 -14.15 -13.78 -9.51
N VAL A 70 -14.63 -14.87 -8.92
CA VAL A 70 -14.76 -16.14 -9.64
C VAL A 70 -15.83 -15.94 -10.70
N GLU A 71 -15.43 -15.90 -11.97
CA GLU A 71 -16.37 -15.99 -13.08
C GLU A 71 -17.06 -17.35 -13.00
N LYS A 72 -18.33 -17.35 -12.59
CA LYS A 72 -19.16 -18.56 -12.63
C LYS A 72 -19.53 -18.86 -14.09
N CYS A 73 -18.91 -19.91 -14.62
CA CYS A 73 -19.40 -20.87 -15.62
C CYS A 73 -20.79 -20.57 -16.25
N ASN A 74 -20.82 -20.39 -17.57
CA ASN A 74 -21.98 -20.66 -18.41
C ASN A 74 -21.66 -21.77 -19.42
N MET A 75 -21.45 -23.00 -18.95
CA MET A 75 -21.61 -24.21 -19.77
C MET A 75 -22.98 -24.83 -19.43
N ARG A 76 -24.05 -24.16 -19.88
CA ARG A 76 -25.40 -24.74 -19.89
C ARG A 76 -25.50 -25.70 -21.08
N THR A 77 -25.39 -26.99 -20.79
CA THR A 77 -26.21 -28.09 -21.34
C THR A 77 -26.67 -27.97 -22.80
N SER A 78 -26.02 -28.73 -23.69
CA SER A 78 -26.66 -29.26 -24.89
C SER A 78 -26.59 -30.79 -24.87
N LEU A 79 -27.31 -31.40 -23.93
CA LEU A 79 -27.93 -32.70 -24.15
C LEU A 79 -29.33 -32.38 -24.68
N LYS A 80 -29.45 -32.28 -26.00
CA LYS A 80 -30.70 -32.49 -26.71
C LYS A 80 -30.44 -33.65 -27.65
N ASN A 81 -31.25 -34.68 -27.44
CA ASN A 81 -31.34 -35.95 -28.17
C ASN A 81 -31.28 -35.79 -29.69
#